data_AF-A0A7H4MWT2-F1
#
_entry.id   AF-A0A7H4MWT2-F1
#
_cell.length_a   1.000
_cell.length_b   1.000
_cell.length_c   1.000
_cell.angle_alpha   90.00
_cell.angle_beta   90.00
_cell.angle_gamma   90.00
#
_symmetry.space_group_name_H-M   'P 1'
#
loop_
_entity.id
_entity.type
_entity.pdbx_description
1 polymer ?
#
loop_
_entity_poly.entity_id
_entity_poly.type
_entity_poly.pdbx_seq_one_letter_code
_entity_poly.pdbx_strand_id
1 'polypeptide(L)'
;MRGPLNVPRPPQGHPVLVQAGSSEAGKNLAAAWSDMHFVFIKSIAEGLAYREEMNQRLRSHGRDPAHFKIVAGVLPVVVNSNAEKEERQRLNEQLMSDQMAIDLLSSYLRMDLSAYPVDQPLPPLPEEETFDGIRTALRLIRDYDPQLTILALAGCCCKAPIAGCSSAAPRRSPAR
;
A
#
# COMPACT_ATOMS: atom_id res chain seq x y z
N MET A 1 5.79 -34.68 0.08
CA MET A 1 6.82 -35.21 1.01
C MET A 1 6.14 -36.10 2.06
N ARG A 2 6.81 -37.14 2.60
CA ARG A 2 6.21 -38.13 3.53
C ARG A 2 6.48 -37.88 5.04
N GLY A 3 7.37 -36.96 5.42
CA GLY A 3 7.70 -36.67 6.82
C GLY A 3 8.56 -37.76 7.52
N PRO A 4 8.83 -37.62 8.84
CA PRO A 4 8.51 -36.47 9.71
C PRO A 4 9.50 -35.30 9.55
N LEU A 5 9.09 -34.13 10.06
CA LEU A 5 9.96 -32.96 10.15
C LEU A 5 11.03 -33.17 11.25
N ASN A 6 12.29 -32.91 10.95
CA ASN A 6 13.44 -33.18 11.82
C ASN A 6 13.76 -32.04 12.82
N VAL A 7 12.83 -31.10 13.03
CA VAL A 7 12.98 -29.99 13.98
C VAL A 7 11.87 -30.02 15.04
N PRO A 8 12.18 -29.69 16.30
CA PRO A 8 11.16 -29.60 17.36
C PRO A 8 10.20 -28.44 17.09
N ARG A 9 9.01 -28.50 17.70
CA ARG A 9 8.07 -27.37 17.65
C ARG A 9 8.62 -26.18 18.44
N PRO A 10 8.37 -24.94 18.00
CA PRO A 10 8.71 -23.76 18.78
C PRO A 10 7.81 -23.66 20.04
N PRO A 11 8.18 -22.89 21.08
CA PRO A 11 7.41 -22.75 22.32
C PRO A 11 5.95 -22.33 22.10
N GLN A 12 5.70 -21.50 21.09
CA GLN A 12 4.35 -21.03 20.70
C GLN A 12 3.58 -22.02 19.81
N GLY A 13 4.10 -23.22 19.56
CA GLY A 13 3.48 -24.25 18.73
C GLY A 13 3.78 -24.12 17.23
N HIS A 14 3.55 -22.94 16.64
CA HIS A 14 3.87 -22.65 15.23
C HIS A 14 4.39 -21.22 15.02
N PRO A 15 5.13 -20.94 13.93
CA PRO A 15 5.46 -19.58 13.54
C PRO A 15 4.20 -18.73 13.33
N VAL A 16 4.26 -17.44 13.67
CA VAL A 16 3.19 -16.50 13.34
C VAL A 16 3.05 -16.38 11.83
N LEU A 17 1.84 -16.59 11.33
CA LEU A 17 1.52 -16.54 9.90
C LEU A 17 1.01 -15.16 9.52
N VAL A 18 1.74 -14.49 8.64
CA VAL A 18 1.42 -13.14 8.16
C VAL A 18 1.07 -13.20 6.68
N GLN A 19 0.01 -12.50 6.28
CA GLN A 19 -0.40 -12.37 4.88
C GLN A 19 -0.65 -10.89 4.55
N ALA A 20 -0.49 -10.49 3.28
CA ALA A 20 -0.54 -9.10 2.85
C ALA A 20 -1.28 -8.89 1.50
N GLY A 21 -2.14 -9.84 1.13
CA GLY A 21 -2.84 -9.83 -0.15
C GLY A 21 -4.16 -9.10 -0.06
N SER A 22 -4.26 -7.96 -0.74
CA SER A 22 -5.45 -7.11 -0.74
C SER A 22 -6.56 -7.56 -1.71
N SER A 23 -6.31 -8.58 -2.55
CA SER A 23 -7.31 -9.16 -3.44
C SER A 23 -8.33 -10.00 -2.67
N GLU A 24 -9.50 -10.25 -3.25
CA GLU A 24 -10.53 -11.10 -2.62
C GLU A 24 -10.01 -12.49 -2.27
N ALA A 25 -9.25 -13.11 -3.16
CA ALA A 25 -8.57 -14.38 -2.89
C ALA A 25 -7.52 -14.25 -1.78
N GLY A 26 -6.77 -13.14 -1.75
CA GLY A 26 -5.79 -12.85 -0.70
C GLY A 26 -6.42 -12.68 0.68
N LYS A 27 -7.50 -11.91 0.77
CA LYS A 27 -8.28 -11.72 2.00
C LYS A 27 -8.89 -13.03 2.49
N ASN A 28 -9.42 -13.86 1.59
CA ASN A 28 -9.95 -15.19 1.95
C ASN A 28 -8.82 -16.11 2.45
N LEU A 29 -7.66 -16.10 1.81
CA LEU A 29 -6.49 -16.85 2.28
C LEU A 29 -6.06 -16.39 3.68
N ALA A 30 -6.00 -15.08 3.92
CA ALA A 30 -5.67 -14.52 5.22
C ALA A 30 -6.69 -14.94 6.29
N ALA A 31 -7.98 -14.82 5.98
CA ALA A 31 -9.04 -15.22 6.88
C ALA A 31 -9.01 -16.72 7.18
N ALA A 32 -8.62 -17.57 6.24
CA ALA A 32 -8.54 -19.01 6.44
C ALA A 32 -7.33 -19.43 7.29
N TRP A 33 -6.14 -18.82 7.08
CA TRP A 33 -4.89 -19.41 7.56
C TRP A 33 -3.97 -18.50 8.38
N SER A 34 -4.14 -17.18 8.30
CA SER A 34 -3.15 -16.25 8.88
C SER A 34 -3.52 -15.80 10.27
N ASP A 35 -2.52 -15.52 11.11
CA ASP A 35 -2.69 -14.88 12.42
C ASP A 35 -2.81 -13.36 12.28
N MET A 36 -2.21 -12.80 11.23
CA MET A 36 -2.15 -11.37 10.99
C MET A 36 -2.27 -11.03 9.50
N HIS A 37 -2.95 -9.92 9.22
CA HIS A 37 -2.98 -9.28 7.90
C HIS A 37 -2.26 -7.94 7.95
N PHE A 38 -1.22 -7.77 7.13
CA PHE A 38 -0.60 -6.47 6.87
C PHE A 38 -1.30 -5.78 5.70
N VAL A 39 -1.80 -4.57 5.91
CA VAL A 39 -2.65 -3.87 4.94
C VAL A 39 -2.33 -2.37 4.86
N PHE A 40 -2.69 -1.74 3.75
CA PHE A 40 -2.69 -0.28 3.63
C PHE A 40 -4.12 0.22 3.85
N ILE A 41 -4.29 1.10 4.84
CA ILE A 41 -5.58 1.72 5.19
C ILE A 41 -5.35 3.23 5.24
N LYS A 42 -6.16 4.01 4.53
CA LYS A 42 -5.98 5.46 4.35
C LYS A 42 -6.75 6.30 5.37
N SER A 43 -7.72 5.71 6.06
CA SER A 43 -8.54 6.41 7.05
C SER A 43 -9.07 5.49 8.14
N ILE A 44 -9.46 6.09 9.27
CA ILE A 44 -10.12 5.36 10.36
C ILE A 44 -11.40 4.68 9.85
N ALA A 45 -12.21 5.38 9.03
CA ALA A 45 -13.46 4.84 8.49
C ALA A 45 -13.22 3.61 7.61
N GLU A 46 -12.23 3.68 6.70
CA GLU A 46 -11.81 2.53 5.89
C GLU A 46 -11.31 1.38 6.77
N GLY A 47 -10.55 1.67 7.83
CA GLY A 47 -10.06 0.66 8.74
C GLY A 47 -11.16 -0.06 9.52
N LEU A 48 -12.19 0.67 9.97
CA LEU A 48 -13.36 0.09 10.63
C LEU A 48 -14.16 -0.79 9.66
N ALA A 49 -14.39 -0.33 8.43
CA ALA A 49 -15.06 -1.11 7.40
C ALA A 49 -14.27 -2.39 7.06
N TYR A 50 -12.95 -2.27 6.89
CA TYR A 50 -12.05 -3.39 6.62
C TYR A 50 -12.02 -4.40 7.77
N ARG A 51 -12.04 -3.92 9.03
CA ARG A 51 -12.13 -4.79 10.20
C ARG A 51 -13.41 -5.60 10.19
N GLU A 52 -14.55 -4.97 9.88
CA GLU A 52 -15.82 -5.68 9.84
C GLU A 52 -15.91 -6.68 8.68
N GLU A 53 -15.36 -6.31 7.51
CA GLU A 53 -15.23 -7.24 6.39
C GLU A 53 -14.43 -8.50 6.78
N MET A 54 -13.25 -8.32 7.38
CA MET A 54 -12.42 -9.44 7.82
C MET A 54 -13.06 -10.25 8.95
N ASN A 55 -13.80 -9.61 9.86
CA ASN A 55 -14.59 -10.30 10.89
C ASN A 55 -15.54 -11.32 10.28
N GLN A 56 -16.28 -10.91 9.24
CA GLN A 56 -17.26 -11.76 8.57
C GLN A 56 -16.57 -12.96 7.91
N ARG A 57 -15.45 -12.75 7.23
CA ARG A 57 -14.65 -13.82 6.61
C ARG A 57 -14.07 -14.79 7.63
N LEU A 58 -13.55 -14.29 8.75
CA LEU A 58 -13.02 -15.13 9.83
C LEU A 58 -14.11 -16.03 10.41
N ARG A 59 -15.29 -15.45 10.67
CA ARG A 59 -16.46 -16.20 11.14
C ARG A 59 -16.92 -17.26 10.13
N SER A 60 -16.91 -16.97 8.83
CA SER A 60 -17.24 -17.97 7.81
C SER A 60 -16.25 -19.14 7.74
N HIS A 61 -15.02 -18.94 8.22
CA HIS A 61 -14.02 -20.00 8.40
C HIS A 61 -14.01 -20.62 9.81
N GLY A 62 -14.99 -20.29 10.65
CA GLY A 62 -15.09 -20.82 12.02
C GLY A 62 -14.00 -20.30 12.97
N ARG A 63 -13.36 -19.17 12.65
CA ARG A 63 -12.29 -18.57 13.46
C ARG A 63 -12.82 -17.41 14.29
N ASP A 64 -12.32 -17.31 15.53
CA ASP A 64 -12.59 -16.17 16.40
C ASP A 64 -11.86 -14.91 15.87
N PRO A 65 -12.59 -13.84 15.52
CA PRO A 65 -11.97 -12.62 15.07
C PRO A 65 -11.01 -11.97 16.09
N ALA A 66 -11.16 -12.21 17.39
CA ALA A 66 -10.28 -11.64 18.43
C ALA A 66 -8.80 -12.08 18.28
N HIS A 67 -8.58 -13.26 17.69
CA HIS A 67 -7.27 -13.86 17.49
C HIS A 67 -6.59 -13.42 16.19
N PHE A 68 -7.27 -12.62 15.35
CA PHE A 68 -6.74 -12.12 14.09
C PHE A 68 -6.36 -10.64 14.19
N LYS A 69 -5.11 -10.33 13.88
CA LYS A 69 -4.59 -8.94 13.94
C LYS A 69 -4.58 -8.30 12.55
N ILE A 70 -5.05 -7.06 12.48
CA ILE A 70 -4.94 -6.23 11.29
C ILE A 70 -3.90 -5.16 11.61
N VAL A 71 -2.83 -5.13 10.84
CA VAL A 71 -1.73 -4.17 11.02
C VAL A 71 -1.69 -3.28 9.80
N ALA A 72 -2.03 -2.01 10.01
CA ALA A 72 -1.95 -1.00 8.97
C ALA A 72 -0.50 -0.50 8.84
N GLY A 73 0.01 -0.45 7.61
CA GLY A 73 1.27 0.22 7.31
C GLY A 73 1.12 1.73 7.51
N VAL A 74 1.97 2.32 8.36
CA VAL A 74 2.05 3.77 8.58
C VAL A 74 3.50 4.23 8.49
N LEU A 75 3.72 5.45 8.00
CA LEU A 75 5.03 6.08 7.86
C LEU A 75 5.04 7.41 8.63
N PRO A 76 5.08 7.38 9.98
CA PRO A 76 5.03 8.59 10.77
C PRO A 76 6.36 9.36 10.68
N VAL A 77 6.26 10.68 10.54
CA VAL A 77 7.39 11.61 10.76
C VAL A 77 7.08 12.42 12.00
N VAL A 78 7.87 12.22 13.04
CA VAL A 78 7.72 12.90 14.33
C VAL A 78 8.70 14.07 14.37
N VAL A 79 8.18 15.27 14.65
CA VAL A 79 8.94 16.52 14.67
C VAL A 79 8.53 17.36 15.88
N ASN A 80 9.43 18.23 16.32
CA ASN A 80 9.19 19.10 17.47
C ASN A 80 8.68 20.51 17.07
N SER A 81 8.70 20.83 15.77
CA SER A 81 8.23 22.12 15.25
C SER A 81 7.86 22.06 13.77
N ASN A 82 7.14 23.08 13.28
CA ASN A 82 6.86 23.23 11.84
C ASN A 82 8.13 23.48 11.03
N ALA A 83 9.12 24.19 11.57
CA ALA A 83 10.40 24.39 10.90
C ALA A 83 11.13 23.05 10.70
N GLU A 84 11.14 22.18 11.72
CA GLU A 84 11.70 20.83 11.60
C GLU A 84 10.89 19.98 10.60
N LYS A 85 9.56 20.14 10.53
CA LYS A 85 8.72 19.48 9.51
C LYS A 85 9.21 19.82 8.10
N GLU A 86 9.35 21.10 7.78
CA GLU A 86 9.80 21.57 6.46
C GLU A 86 11.22 21.10 6.14
N GLU A 87 12.11 21.11 7.13
CA GLU A 87 13.47 20.60 6.97
C GLU A 87 13.50 19.10 6.65
N ARG A 88 12.77 18.28 7.44
CA ARG A 88 12.68 16.82 7.21
C ARG A 88 12.02 16.50 5.87
N GLN A 89 11.01 17.26 5.51
CA GLN A 89 10.33 17.16 4.22
C GLN A 89 11.32 17.40 3.07
N ARG A 90 12.05 18.52 3.11
CA ARG A 90 13.06 18.87 2.10
C ARG A 90 14.17 17.83 2.02
N LEU A 91 14.60 17.27 3.15
CA LEU A 91 15.61 16.21 3.18
C LEU A 91 15.08 14.95 2.48
N ASN A 92 13.86 14.49 2.80
CA ASN A 92 13.26 13.33 2.16
C ASN A 92 13.13 13.49 0.64
N GLU A 93 12.75 14.68 0.17
CA GLU A 93 12.67 15.00 -1.26
C GLU A 93 14.03 14.92 -1.98
N GLN A 94 15.13 15.13 -1.26
CA GLN A 94 16.50 15.08 -1.78
C GLN A 94 17.13 13.68 -1.71
N LEU A 95 16.64 12.79 -0.84
CA LEU A 95 17.19 11.44 -0.67
C LEU A 95 16.91 10.53 -1.87
N MET A 96 15.92 10.86 -2.69
CA MET A 96 15.56 10.12 -3.90
C MET A 96 15.71 11.02 -5.12
N SER A 97 16.48 10.58 -6.12
CA SER A 97 16.61 11.31 -7.38
C SER A 97 15.31 11.26 -8.19
N ASP A 98 15.13 12.22 -9.10
CA ASP A 98 13.97 12.22 -10.01
C ASP A 98 13.89 10.95 -10.84
N GLN A 99 15.03 10.51 -11.38
CA GLN A 99 15.11 9.28 -12.16
C GLN A 99 14.67 8.06 -11.34
N MET A 100 15.13 7.92 -10.10
CA MET A 100 14.73 6.80 -9.24
C MET A 100 13.24 6.82 -8.94
N ALA A 101 12.64 8.00 -8.76
CA ALA A 101 11.20 8.13 -8.55
C ALA A 101 10.40 7.73 -9.80
N ILE A 102 10.87 8.10 -10.99
CA ILE A 102 10.25 7.71 -12.27
C ILE A 102 10.38 6.20 -12.49
N ASP A 103 11.55 5.62 -12.24
CA ASP A 103 11.79 4.18 -12.36
C ASP A 103 10.88 3.37 -11.42
N LEU A 104 10.67 3.86 -10.20
CA LEU A 104 9.76 3.23 -9.24
C LEU A 104 8.29 3.34 -9.70
N LEU A 105 7.89 4.51 -10.20
CA LEU A 105 6.56 4.70 -10.78
C LEU A 105 6.33 3.76 -11.98
N SER A 106 7.33 3.62 -12.86
CA SER A 106 7.36 2.65 -13.95
C SER A 106 7.13 1.22 -13.48
N SER A 107 7.83 0.82 -12.41
CA SER A 107 7.69 -0.50 -11.80
C SER A 107 6.28 -0.75 -11.27
N TYR A 108 5.70 0.23 -10.56
CA TYR A 108 4.34 0.13 -10.03
C TYR A 108 3.26 0.05 -11.10
N LEU A 109 3.49 0.70 -12.24
CA LEU A 109 2.56 0.69 -13.37
C LEU A 109 2.80 -0.44 -14.36
N ARG A 110 3.94 -1.17 -14.25
CA ARG A 110 4.42 -2.11 -15.27
C ARG A 110 4.52 -1.45 -16.67
N MET A 111 4.89 -0.17 -16.71
CA MET A 111 5.02 0.62 -17.93
C MET A 111 6.39 1.25 -17.99
N ASP A 112 7.06 1.18 -19.14
CA ASP A 112 8.32 1.88 -19.35
C ASP A 112 8.05 3.38 -19.57
N LEU A 113 8.30 4.20 -18.55
CA LEU A 113 8.09 5.65 -18.60
C LEU A 113 9.31 6.39 -19.17
N SER A 114 10.44 5.71 -19.38
CA SER A 114 11.63 6.33 -19.98
C SER A 114 11.40 6.77 -21.43
N ALA A 115 10.43 6.14 -22.10
CA ALA A 115 10.00 6.49 -23.44
C ALA A 115 9.07 7.72 -23.52
N TYR A 116 8.65 8.28 -22.39
CA TYR A 116 7.69 9.39 -22.33
C TYR A 116 8.35 10.68 -21.81
N PRO A 117 7.97 11.86 -22.34
CA PRO A 117 8.45 13.13 -21.79
C PRO A 117 7.97 13.34 -20.35
N VAL A 118 8.90 13.62 -19.44
CA VAL A 118 8.63 13.65 -17.98
C VAL A 118 7.75 14.82 -17.54
N ASP A 119 7.66 15.86 -18.38
CA ASP A 119 6.85 17.07 -18.22
C ASP A 119 5.43 16.92 -18.79
N GLN A 120 5.09 15.75 -19.33
CA GLN A 120 3.75 15.42 -19.83
C GLN A 120 2.99 14.56 -18.83
N PRO A 121 1.64 14.55 -18.90
CA PRO A 121 0.82 13.65 -18.10
C PRO A 121 1.13 12.16 -18.33
N LEU A 122 0.72 11.33 -17.38
CA LEU A 122 0.82 9.88 -17.55
C LEU A 122 0.05 9.40 -18.80
N PRO A 123 0.58 8.41 -19.53
CA PRO A 123 -0.21 7.66 -20.51
C PRO A 123 -1.40 6.94 -19.83
N PRO A 124 -2.41 6.50 -20.60
CA PRO A 124 -3.53 5.73 -20.07
C PRO A 124 -3.05 4.53 -19.23
N LEU A 125 -3.59 4.44 -18.00
CA LEU A 125 -3.22 3.39 -17.04
C LEU A 125 -3.87 2.04 -17.39
N PRO A 126 -3.21 0.91 -17.09
CA PRO A 126 -3.79 -0.42 -17.31
C PRO A 126 -5.06 -0.62 -16.46
N GLU A 127 -5.97 -1.47 -16.93
CA GLU A 127 -7.16 -1.91 -16.17
C GLU A 127 -6.76 -2.70 -14.92
N GLU A 128 -7.53 -2.57 -13.83
CA GLU A 128 -7.10 -3.14 -12.55
C GLU A 128 -7.35 -4.66 -12.49
N GLU A 129 -8.42 -5.09 -13.16
CA GLU A 129 -8.92 -6.45 -13.24
C GLU A 129 -7.87 -7.37 -13.87
N THR A 130 -7.20 -6.88 -14.91
CA THR A 130 -6.18 -7.60 -15.68
C THR A 130 -4.75 -7.30 -15.22
N PHE A 131 -4.58 -6.39 -14.25
CA PHE A 131 -3.25 -6.00 -13.76
C PHE A 131 -2.58 -7.11 -12.94
N ASP A 132 -1.36 -7.46 -13.33
CA ASP A 132 -0.50 -8.47 -12.71
C ASP A 132 0.63 -7.88 -11.84
N GLY A 133 0.59 -6.56 -11.59
CA GLY A 133 1.48 -5.84 -10.68
C GLY A 133 0.88 -5.58 -9.29
N ILE A 134 1.42 -4.57 -8.61
CA ILE A 134 0.97 -4.16 -7.28
C ILE A 134 -0.34 -3.35 -7.43
N ARG A 135 -1.50 -4.04 -7.42
CA ARG A 135 -2.82 -3.40 -7.58
C ARG A 135 -3.09 -2.28 -6.57
N THR A 136 -2.59 -2.40 -5.35
CA THR A 136 -2.68 -1.33 -4.34
C THR A 136 -1.97 -0.06 -4.81
N ALA A 137 -0.80 -0.18 -5.44
CA ALA A 137 -0.06 0.96 -5.99
C ALA A 137 -0.79 1.56 -7.20
N LEU A 138 -1.30 0.72 -8.11
CA LEU A 138 -2.11 1.19 -9.25
C LEU A 138 -3.35 1.99 -8.79
N ARG A 139 -4.08 1.49 -7.78
CA ARG A 139 -5.21 2.23 -7.19
C ARG A 139 -4.78 3.56 -6.59
N LEU A 140 -3.68 3.57 -5.81
CA LEU A 140 -3.13 4.80 -5.24
C LEU A 140 -2.79 5.82 -6.32
N ILE A 141 -2.15 5.38 -7.41
CA ILE A 141 -1.75 6.24 -8.53
C ILE A 141 -2.99 6.80 -9.25
N ARG A 142 -4.04 5.99 -9.45
CA ARG A 142 -5.31 6.42 -10.05
C ARG A 142 -6.05 7.48 -9.24
N ASP A 143 -5.84 7.54 -7.93
CA ASP A 143 -6.50 8.53 -7.09
C ASP A 143 -5.90 9.94 -7.25
N TYR A 144 -4.67 10.06 -7.78
CA TYR A 144 -4.02 11.35 -8.05
C TYR A 144 -4.68 12.11 -9.21
N ASP A 145 -4.37 13.40 -9.32
CA ASP A 145 -4.82 14.22 -10.44
C ASP A 145 -4.18 13.73 -11.77
N PRO A 146 -4.98 13.30 -12.76
CA PRO A 146 -4.47 12.82 -14.05
C PRO A 146 -3.75 13.90 -14.87
N GLN A 147 -3.86 15.18 -14.51
CA GLN A 147 -3.13 16.27 -15.17
C GLN A 147 -1.69 16.45 -14.66
N LEU A 148 -1.31 15.76 -13.58
CA LEU A 148 0.08 15.81 -13.10
C LEU A 148 1.04 15.26 -14.15
N THR A 149 2.17 15.94 -14.30
CA THR A 149 3.28 15.43 -15.09
C THR A 149 3.85 14.16 -14.46
N ILE A 150 4.47 13.31 -15.28
CA ILE A 150 5.16 12.09 -14.81
C ILE A 150 6.14 12.44 -13.69
N LEU A 151 6.93 13.51 -13.85
CA LEU A 151 7.88 13.97 -12.85
C LEU A 151 7.21 14.40 -11.53
N ALA A 152 6.15 15.21 -11.62
CA ALA A 152 5.43 15.67 -10.43
C ALA A 152 4.79 14.50 -9.68
N LEU A 153 4.13 13.59 -10.42
CA LEU A 153 3.51 12.40 -9.83
C LEU A 153 4.54 11.44 -9.23
N ALA A 154 5.67 11.21 -9.90
CA ALA A 154 6.78 10.43 -9.36
C ALA A 154 7.28 11.04 -8.04
N GLY A 155 7.43 12.37 -7.98
CA GLY A 155 7.72 13.11 -6.75
C GLY A 155 6.69 12.85 -5.64
N CYS A 156 5.41 13.06 -5.92
CA CYS A 156 4.32 12.89 -4.94
C CYS A 156 4.22 11.44 -4.44
N CYS A 157 4.23 10.47 -5.36
CA CYS A 157 3.99 9.06 -5.06
C CYS A 157 5.20 8.38 -4.42
N CYS A 158 6.42 8.73 -4.83
CA CYS A 158 7.62 7.96 -4.49
C CYS A 158 8.56 8.68 -3.51
N LYS A 159 8.65 10.02 -3.57
CA LYS A 159 9.60 10.77 -2.72
C LYS A 159 8.98 11.26 -1.42
N ALA A 160 7.73 11.72 -1.47
CA ALA A 160 7.12 12.44 -0.36
C ALA A 160 5.67 12.02 -0.07
N PRO A 161 5.41 10.73 0.27
CA PRO A 161 4.06 10.29 0.64
C PRO A 161 3.53 10.99 1.91
N ILE A 162 4.41 11.63 2.69
CA ILE A 162 4.13 12.29 3.98
C ILE A 162 3.44 13.65 3.82
N ALA A 163 3.67 14.38 2.71
CA ALA A 163 3.09 15.72 2.57
C ALA A 163 1.66 15.71 2.04
N GLY A 164 1.29 14.73 1.21
CA GLY A 164 0.24 14.98 0.23
C GLY A 164 0.68 16.12 -0.68
N CYS A 165 0.71 15.91 -2.00
CA CYS A 165 0.94 17.05 -2.88
C CYS A 165 -0.16 18.09 -2.59
N SER A 166 0.22 19.26 -2.09
CA SER A 166 -0.69 20.31 -1.62
C SER A 166 -1.67 20.78 -2.72
N SER A 167 -1.42 20.43 -3.97
CA SER A 167 -2.28 20.65 -5.15
C SER A 167 -2.93 19.36 -5.71
N ALA A 168 -2.58 18.18 -5.21
CA ALA A 168 -2.99 16.88 -5.74
C ALA A 168 -3.27 15.87 -4.61
N ALA A 169 -4.06 16.29 -3.62
CA ALA A 169 -4.68 15.35 -2.70
C ALA A 169 -5.51 14.36 -3.52
N PRO A 170 -5.44 13.04 -3.25
CA PRO A 170 -6.26 12.07 -3.94
C PRO A 170 -7.73 12.47 -3.86
N ARG A 171 -8.45 12.43 -4.98
CA ARG A 171 -9.87 12.80 -4.99
C ARG A 171 -10.57 11.98 -3.92
N ARG A 172 -11.10 12.62 -2.88
CA ARG A 172 -11.91 11.93 -1.86
C ARG A 172 -13.06 11.26 -2.60
N SER A 173 -13.08 9.93 -2.61
CA SER A 173 -14.23 9.17 -3.09
C SER A 173 -15.46 9.65 -2.29
N PRO A 174 -16.58 10.01 -2.94
CA PRO A 174 -17.79 10.36 -2.21
C PRO A 174 -18.23 9.14 -1.42
N ALA A 175 -18.37 9.30 -0.11
CA ALA A 175 -18.97 8.29 0.75
C ALA A 175 -20.31 7.85 0.12
N ARG A 176 -20.42 6.56 -0.19
CA ARG A 176 -21.70 5.90 -0.47
C ARG A 176 -22.32 5.46 0.84
#